data_AF-A0AAP9UH83-F1
#
_entry.id   AF-A0AAP9UH83-F1
#
_cell.length_a   1.000
_cell.length_b   1.000
_cell.length_c   1.000
_cell.angle_alpha   90.00
_cell.angle_beta   90.00
_cell.angle_gamma   90.00
#
_symmetry.space_group_name_H-M   'P 1'
#
loop_
_entity.id
_entity.type
_entity.pdbx_description
1 polymer ?
#
loop_
_entity_poly.entity_id
_entity_poly.type
_entity_poly.pdbx_seq_one_letter_code
_entity_poly.pdbx_strand_id
1 'polypeptide(L)'
;MIKNEEEIEEFENAIEKIVKLQDVKLISKMCRCFDDKCENIEVMYGLVHAIEIFECEEYFEQVIMATQSMLQNAKMWVRTIYYGILNDELSRKIFIDVLKNRVDSNNRLMVISLLEKIRHEKPNIFTGSVNEVINSII
;
A
#
# COMPACT_ATOMS: atom_id res chain seq x y z
N MET A 1 8.50 -14.42 12.05
CA MET A 1 7.19 -14.90 11.56
C MET A 1 6.32 -15.10 12.76
N ILE A 2 5.10 -14.58 12.69
CA ILE A 2 4.05 -14.68 13.70
C ILE A 2 3.45 -16.08 13.57
N LYS A 3 3.51 -16.88 14.63
CA LYS A 3 3.26 -18.33 14.60
C LYS A 3 2.21 -18.82 15.59
N ASN A 4 1.98 -18.09 16.67
CA ASN A 4 1.07 -18.49 17.73
C ASN A 4 0.14 -17.34 18.14
N GLU A 5 -0.91 -17.67 18.90
CA GLU A 5 -1.95 -16.71 19.33
C GLU A 5 -1.38 -15.54 20.14
N GLU A 6 -0.37 -15.78 20.98
CA GLU A 6 0.29 -14.74 21.78
C GLU A 6 1.02 -13.73 20.88
N GLU A 7 1.80 -14.21 19.90
CA GLU A 7 2.49 -13.34 18.94
C GLU A 7 1.50 -12.56 18.05
N ILE A 8 0.35 -13.16 17.72
CA ILE A 8 -0.73 -12.49 16.97
C ILE A 8 -1.30 -11.34 17.81
N GLU A 9 -1.68 -11.64 19.05
CA GLU A 9 -2.27 -10.67 19.97
C GLU A 9 -1.28 -9.53 20.27
N GLU A 10 0.00 -9.84 20.49
CA GLU A 10 1.05 -8.83 20.68
C GLU A 10 1.19 -7.91 19.46
N PHE A 11 1.17 -8.48 18.26
CA PHE A 11 1.27 -7.72 17.03
C PHE A 11 0.06 -6.81 16.82
N GLU A 12 -1.16 -7.35 16.94
CA GLU A 12 -2.40 -6.58 16.78
C GLU A 12 -2.51 -5.46 17.81
N ASN A 13 -2.16 -5.73 19.08
CA ASN A 13 -2.09 -4.73 20.13
C ASN A 13 -1.06 -3.63 19.83
N ALA A 14 0.08 -3.97 19.22
CA ALA A 14 1.08 -2.99 18.81
C ALA A 14 0.56 -2.10 17.67
N ILE A 15 -0.12 -2.69 16.67
CA ILE A 15 -0.74 -1.95 15.57
C ILE A 15 -1.82 -1.00 16.09
N GLU A 16 -2.70 -1.45 16.99
CA GLU A 16 -3.75 -0.61 17.56
C GLU A 16 -3.16 0.59 18.32
N LYS A 17 -2.10 0.37 19.10
CA LYS A 17 -1.38 1.46 19.80
C LYS A 17 -0.78 2.47 18.82
N ILE A 18 -0.22 2.02 17.71
CA ILE A 18 0.34 2.89 16.66
C ILE A 18 -0.76 3.71 16.00
N VAL A 19 -1.88 3.08 15.61
CA VAL A 19 -3.01 3.77 14.96
C VAL A 19 -3.60 4.85 15.89
N LYS A 20 -3.68 4.58 17.20
CA LYS A 20 -4.13 5.56 18.21
C LYS A 20 -3.26 6.82 18.31
N LEU A 21 -2.02 6.79 17.83
CA LEU A 21 -1.17 8.00 17.76
C LEU A 21 -1.62 8.96 16.67
N GLN A 22 -2.42 8.50 15.70
CA GLN A 22 -2.88 9.26 14.53
C GLN A 22 -1.74 9.95 13.75
N ASP A 23 -0.51 9.44 13.86
CA ASP A 23 0.64 9.94 13.13
C ASP A 23 0.79 9.20 11.81
N VAL A 24 0.27 9.82 10.74
CA VAL A 24 0.32 9.31 9.37
C VAL A 24 1.74 8.96 8.92
N LYS A 25 2.78 9.61 9.47
CA LYS A 25 4.19 9.35 9.11
C LYS A 25 4.65 7.96 9.56
N LEU A 26 3.92 7.31 10.47
CA LEU A 26 4.21 5.94 10.91
C LEU A 26 3.77 4.89 9.89
N ILE A 27 2.91 5.21 8.92
CA ILE A 27 2.45 4.28 7.88
C ILE A 27 3.65 3.69 7.14
N SER A 28 4.65 4.50 6.77
CA SER A 28 5.82 3.97 6.07
C SER A 28 6.64 2.97 6.90
N LYS A 29 6.57 3.04 8.23
CA LYS A 29 7.16 2.04 9.13
C LYS A 29 6.27 0.81 9.24
N MET A 30 4.96 1.00 9.38
CA MET A 30 3.97 -0.09 9.39
C MET A 30 4.04 -0.92 8.10
N CYS A 31 4.16 -0.27 6.95
CA CYS A 31 4.33 -0.92 5.65
C CYS A 31 5.57 -1.83 5.59
N ARG A 32 6.61 -1.59 6.39
CA ARG A 32 7.80 -2.47 6.43
C ARG A 32 7.56 -3.75 7.22
N CYS A 33 6.47 -3.84 7.97
CA CYS A 33 6.08 -5.04 8.71
C CYS A 33 5.38 -6.08 7.85
N PHE A 34 4.96 -5.73 6.62
CA PHE A 34 4.44 -6.71 5.68
C PHE A 34 5.50 -7.75 5.32
N ASP A 35 5.09 -9.01 5.22
CA ASP A 35 5.96 -10.13 4.87
C ASP A 35 5.16 -11.16 4.07
N ASP A 36 5.60 -11.45 2.84
CA ASP A 36 5.00 -12.48 1.99
C ASP A 36 5.17 -13.90 2.60
N LYS A 37 6.11 -14.06 3.54
CA LYS A 37 6.34 -15.34 4.21
C LYS A 37 5.48 -15.52 5.44
N CYS A 38 4.73 -14.53 5.90
CA CYS A 38 3.86 -14.68 7.06
C CYS A 38 2.79 -15.75 6.78
N GLU A 39 2.78 -16.82 7.59
CA GLU A 39 1.84 -17.94 7.49
C GLU A 39 0.44 -17.49 7.91
N ASN A 40 0.36 -16.56 8.87
CA ASN A 40 -0.90 -15.96 9.25
C ASN A 40 -1.21 -14.75 8.34
N ILE A 41 -1.98 -15.02 7.29
CA ILE A 41 -2.38 -14.04 6.27
C ILE A 41 -3.36 -13.01 6.87
N GLU A 42 -4.21 -13.42 7.81
CA GLU A 42 -5.20 -12.54 8.45
C GLU A 42 -4.53 -11.41 9.23
N VAL A 43 -3.40 -11.68 9.90
CA VAL A 43 -2.62 -10.63 10.58
C VAL A 43 -2.13 -9.56 9.61
N MET A 44 -1.70 -9.98 8.43
CA MET A 44 -1.26 -9.04 7.40
C MET A 44 -2.45 -8.28 6.79
N TYR A 45 -3.62 -8.90 6.63
CA TYR A 45 -4.84 -8.17 6.26
C TYR A 45 -5.26 -7.16 7.35
N GLY A 46 -5.14 -7.51 8.63
CA GLY A 46 -5.32 -6.59 9.74
C GLY A 46 -4.40 -5.38 9.64
N LEU A 47 -3.14 -5.58 9.23
CA LEU A 47 -2.20 -4.49 8.96
C LEU A 47 -2.62 -3.63 7.75
N VAL A 48 -3.15 -4.22 6.67
CA VAL A 48 -3.72 -3.47 5.53
C VAL A 48 -4.84 -2.56 6.03
N HIS A 49 -5.80 -3.10 6.76
CA HIS A 49 -6.91 -2.32 7.28
C HIS A 49 -6.46 -1.22 8.24
N ALA A 50 -5.45 -1.50 9.07
CA ALA A 50 -4.91 -0.52 10.01
C ALA A 50 -4.28 0.71 9.32
N ILE A 51 -3.60 0.52 8.19
CA ILE A 51 -3.05 1.65 7.43
C ILE A 51 -4.12 2.34 6.58
N GLU A 52 -5.14 1.61 6.12
CA GLU A 52 -6.21 2.16 5.29
C GLU A 52 -7.09 3.16 6.05
N ILE A 53 -7.27 3.02 7.37
CA ILE A 53 -8.10 3.94 8.21
C ILE A 53 -7.78 5.44 7.99
N PHE A 54 -6.57 5.79 7.56
CA PHE A 54 -6.17 7.18 7.36
C PHE A 54 -6.80 7.80 6.09
N GLU A 55 -7.04 7.03 5.02
CA GLU A 55 -7.66 7.42 3.73
C GLU A 55 -7.36 8.85 3.20
N CYS A 56 -6.18 9.41 3.50
CA CYS A 56 -5.80 10.78 3.17
C CYS A 56 -4.62 10.85 2.19
N GLU A 57 -4.31 12.03 1.65
CA GLU A 57 -3.18 12.23 0.74
C GLU A 57 -1.85 11.75 1.34
N GLU A 58 -1.62 12.03 2.62
CA GLU A 58 -0.42 11.59 3.34
C GLU A 58 -0.35 10.06 3.46
N TYR A 59 -1.48 9.34 3.54
CA TYR A 59 -1.49 7.87 3.52
C TYR A 59 -0.88 7.35 2.21
N PHE A 60 -1.36 7.84 1.07
CA PHE A 60 -0.85 7.42 -0.23
C PHE A 60 0.62 7.79 -0.41
N GLU A 61 1.03 8.98 0.04
CA GLU A 61 2.43 9.41 0.00
C GLU A 61 3.33 8.43 0.79
N GLN A 62 2.94 8.07 2.01
CA GLN A 62 3.71 7.16 2.86
C GLN A 62 3.76 5.73 2.31
N VAL A 63 2.66 5.24 1.71
CA VAL A 63 2.63 3.94 1.01
C VAL A 63 3.59 3.95 -0.18
N ILE A 64 3.59 5.00 -1.00
CA ILE A 64 4.50 5.13 -2.15
C ILE A 64 5.97 5.13 -1.67
N MET A 65 6.30 5.93 -0.64
CA MET A 65 7.65 5.97 -0.08
C MET A 65 8.11 4.61 0.47
N ALA A 66 7.20 3.81 1.02
CA ALA A 66 7.52 2.48 1.55
C ALA A 66 7.60 1.41 0.45
N THR A 67 6.96 1.62 -0.71
CA THR A 67 6.77 0.60 -1.76
C THR A 67 8.09 -0.07 -2.17
N GLN A 68 9.16 0.70 -2.41
CA GLN A 68 10.46 0.13 -2.81
C GLN A 68 11.05 -0.81 -1.74
N SER A 69 10.87 -0.49 -0.46
CA SER A 69 11.32 -1.35 0.64
C SER A 69 10.46 -2.61 0.77
N MET A 70 9.14 -2.47 0.60
CA MET A 70 8.19 -3.59 0.65
C MET A 70 8.47 -4.59 -0.47
N LEU A 71 8.81 -4.14 -1.69
CA LEU A 71 9.07 -5.02 -2.83
C LEU A 71 10.20 -6.05 -2.59
N GLN A 72 11.02 -5.89 -1.54
CA GLN A 72 12.06 -6.85 -1.18
C GLN A 72 11.47 -8.14 -0.58
N ASN A 73 10.48 -8.03 0.30
CA ASN A 73 9.95 -9.15 1.09
C ASN A 73 8.42 -9.28 1.06
N ALA A 74 7.69 -8.32 0.49
CA ALA A 74 6.25 -8.13 0.63
C ALA A 74 5.57 -7.78 -0.72
N LYS A 75 5.96 -8.45 -1.81
CA LYS A 75 5.44 -8.18 -3.17
C LYS A 75 3.96 -8.50 -3.29
N MET A 76 3.47 -9.52 -2.57
CA MET A 76 2.05 -9.85 -2.53
C MET A 76 1.27 -8.70 -1.90
N TRP A 77 1.76 -8.17 -0.77
CA TRP A 77 1.10 -7.08 -0.04
C TRP A 77 1.14 -5.74 -0.78
N VAL A 78 2.24 -5.44 -1.48
CA VAL A 78 2.28 -4.30 -2.42
C VAL A 78 1.16 -4.43 -3.47
N ARG A 79 0.98 -5.61 -4.07
CA ARG A 79 -0.12 -5.81 -5.02
C ARG A 79 -1.48 -5.65 -4.36
N THR A 80 -1.70 -6.22 -3.18
CA THR A 80 -2.96 -6.11 -2.44
C THR A 80 -3.35 -4.65 -2.21
N ILE A 81 -2.43 -3.83 -1.71
CA ILE A 81 -2.68 -2.40 -1.46
C ILE A 81 -3.00 -1.67 -2.78
N TYR A 82 -2.17 -1.85 -3.80
CA TYR A 82 -2.37 -1.17 -5.09
C TYR A 82 -3.64 -1.65 -5.81
N TYR A 83 -4.07 -2.89 -5.62
CA TYR A 83 -5.37 -3.36 -6.11
C TYR A 83 -6.52 -2.65 -5.40
N GLY A 84 -6.43 -2.44 -4.08
CA GLY A 84 -7.40 -1.63 -3.32
C GLY A 84 -7.52 -0.23 -3.91
N ILE A 85 -6.38 0.45 -4.05
CA ILE A 85 -6.29 1.79 -4.64
C ILE A 85 -6.89 1.83 -6.05
N LEU A 86 -6.53 0.87 -6.91
CA LEU A 86 -6.98 0.84 -8.31
C LEU A 86 -8.45 0.47 -8.46
N ASN A 87 -9.05 -0.23 -7.50
CA ASN A 87 -10.46 -0.63 -7.57
C ASN A 87 -11.38 0.49 -7.09
N ASP A 88 -10.96 1.29 -6.12
CA ASP A 88 -11.77 2.37 -5.57
C ASP A 88 -11.57 3.73 -6.30
N GLU A 89 -12.65 4.31 -6.81
CA GLU A 89 -12.57 5.54 -7.61
C GLU A 89 -12.07 6.76 -6.83
N LEU A 90 -12.51 6.90 -5.57
CA LEU A 90 -12.09 8.02 -4.73
C LEU A 90 -10.60 7.92 -4.40
N SER A 91 -10.14 6.73 -4.00
CA SER A 91 -8.75 6.42 -3.73
C SER A 91 -7.88 6.67 -4.96
N ARG A 92 -8.31 6.25 -6.16
CA ARG A 92 -7.59 6.55 -7.40
C ARG A 92 -7.40 8.04 -7.63
N LYS A 93 -8.45 8.85 -7.42
CA LYS A 93 -8.37 10.30 -7.61
C LYS A 93 -7.36 10.95 -6.67
N ILE A 94 -7.39 10.60 -5.38
CA ILE A 94 -6.44 11.11 -4.39
C ILE A 94 -5.02 10.64 -4.72
N PHE A 95 -4.87 9.36 -5.07
CA PHE A 95 -3.59 8.77 -5.47
C PHE A 95 -2.96 9.47 -6.69
N ILE A 96 -3.78 9.83 -7.69
CA ILE A 96 -3.33 10.62 -8.85
C ILE A 96 -2.82 11.99 -8.41
N ASP A 97 -3.52 12.68 -7.51
CA ASP A 97 -3.10 13.99 -7.01
C ASP A 97 -1.76 13.92 -6.28
N VAL A 98 -1.63 12.94 -5.39
CA VAL A 98 -0.39 12.67 -4.65
C VAL A 98 0.78 12.39 -5.60
N LEU A 99 0.57 11.55 -6.62
CA LEU A 99 1.59 11.27 -7.62
C LEU A 99 2.04 12.52 -8.38
N LYS A 100 1.14 13.46 -8.67
CA LYS A 100 1.46 14.72 -9.35
C LYS A 100 2.23 15.68 -8.47
N ASN A 101 1.74 15.87 -7.25
CA ASN A 101 2.04 17.07 -6.46
C ASN A 101 2.98 16.81 -5.28
N ARG A 102 3.03 15.57 -4.77
CA ARG A 102 3.72 15.23 -3.51
C ARG A 102 4.88 14.27 -3.68
N VAL A 103 4.95 13.56 -4.80
CA VAL A 103 5.94 12.50 -5.05
C VAL A 103 6.98 12.94 -6.08
N ASP A 104 8.26 12.70 -5.77
CA ASP A 104 9.39 12.95 -6.68
C ASP A 104 9.37 12.05 -7.93
N SER A 105 10.14 12.43 -8.95
CA SER A 105 10.17 11.72 -10.23
C SER A 105 10.63 10.27 -10.12
N ASN A 106 11.53 9.91 -9.19
CA ASN A 106 12.02 8.55 -9.05
C ASN A 106 10.92 7.63 -8.49
N ASN A 107 10.26 8.08 -7.42
CA ASN A 107 9.14 7.35 -6.83
C ASN A 107 7.95 7.26 -7.80
N ARG A 108 7.69 8.31 -8.58
CA ARG A 108 6.65 8.30 -9.63
C ARG A 108 6.93 7.27 -10.72
N LEU A 109 8.17 7.22 -11.23
CA LEU A 109 8.58 6.24 -12.24
C LEU A 109 8.51 4.79 -11.72
N MET A 110 8.89 4.57 -10.46
CA MET A 110 8.76 3.28 -9.79
C MET A 110 7.28 2.83 -9.73
N VAL A 111 6.37 3.74 -9.33
CA VAL A 111 4.94 3.47 -9.31
C VAL A 111 4.41 3.16 -10.71
N ILE A 112 4.76 3.96 -11.73
CA ILE A 112 4.36 3.67 -13.12
C ILE A 112 4.81 2.27 -13.55
N SER A 113 6.06 1.89 -13.25
CA SER A 113 6.57 0.55 -13.56
C SER A 113 5.78 -0.56 -12.85
N LEU A 114 5.35 -0.33 -11.61
CA LEU A 114 4.50 -1.26 -10.86
C LEU A 114 3.09 -1.37 -11.46
N LEU A 115 2.46 -0.25 -11.79
CA LEU A 115 1.14 -0.21 -12.41
C LEU A 115 1.12 -0.90 -13.77
N GLU A 116 2.18 -0.72 -14.56
CA GLU A 116 2.38 -1.42 -15.84
C GLU A 116 2.46 -2.94 -15.67
N LYS A 117 3.16 -3.42 -14.63
CA LYS A 117 3.18 -4.85 -14.29
C LYS A 117 1.80 -5.35 -13.89
N ILE A 118 1.09 -4.61 -13.04
CA ILE A 118 -0.29 -4.95 -12.64
C ILE A 118 -1.23 -5.05 -13.85
N ARG A 119 -1.13 -4.09 -14.79
CA ARG A 119 -1.88 -4.12 -16.04
C ARG A 119 -1.56 -5.36 -16.88
N HIS A 120 -0.28 -5.74 -16.98
CA HIS A 120 0.13 -6.95 -17.70
C HIS A 120 -0.31 -8.25 -17.03
N GLU A 121 -0.27 -8.32 -15.70
CA GLU A 121 -0.67 -9.49 -14.92
C GLU A 121 -2.19 -9.74 -14.98
N LYS A 122 -2.99 -8.66 -14.99
CA LYS A 122 -4.46 -8.73 -14.92
C LYS A 122 -5.13 -7.70 -15.85
N PRO A 123 -4.95 -7.80 -17.18
CA PRO A 123 -5.40 -6.78 -18.13
C PRO A 123 -6.92 -6.57 -18.13
N ASN A 124 -7.69 -7.65 -17.98
CA ASN A 124 -9.16 -7.58 -17.96
C ASN A 124 -9.73 -6.84 -16.74
N ILE A 125 -8.92 -6.65 -15.69
CA ILE A 125 -9.35 -6.03 -14.43
C ILE A 125 -8.80 -4.60 -14.35
N PHE A 126 -7.50 -4.42 -14.61
CA PHE A 126 -6.83 -3.16 -14.26
C PHE A 126 -6.43 -2.28 -15.44
N THR A 127 -6.69 -2.65 -16.70
CA THR A 127 -6.31 -1.80 -17.84
C THR A 127 -6.94 -0.41 -17.77
N GLY A 128 -8.24 -0.33 -17.43
CA GLY A 128 -8.95 0.95 -17.34
C GLY A 128 -8.38 1.86 -16.25
N SER A 129 -8.30 1.37 -15.01
CA SER A 129 -7.81 2.14 -13.87
C SER A 129 -6.32 2.48 -13.97
N VAL A 130 -5.48 1.59 -14.49
CA VAL A 130 -4.06 1.90 -14.72
C VAL A 130 -3.91 2.98 -15.78
N ASN A 131 -4.64 2.90 -16.90
CA ASN A 131 -4.58 3.94 -17.94
C ASN A 131 -5.09 5.29 -17.42
N GLU A 132 -6.14 5.29 -16.59
CA GLU A 132 -6.62 6.50 -15.91
C GLU A 132 -5.51 7.18 -15.10
N VAL A 133 -4.79 6.41 -14.28
CA VAL A 133 -3.69 6.94 -13.46
C VAL A 133 -2.52 7.43 -14.32
N ILE A 134 -2.02 6.59 -15.23
CA ILE A 134 -0.83 6.90 -16.04
C ILE A 134 -1.09 8.09 -16.96
N ASN A 135 -2.23 8.14 -17.67
CA ASN A 135 -2.55 9.25 -18.57
C ASN A 135 -2.78 10.57 -17.82
N SER A 136 -3.10 10.50 -16.53
CA SER A 136 -3.30 11.70 -15.73
C SER A 136 -1.99 12.37 -15.33
N ILE A 137 -0.90 11.62 -15.19
CA ILE A 137 0.39 12.09 -14.62
C ILE A 137 1.50 12.34 -15.65
N ILE A 138 1.25 11.97 -16.91
CA ILE A 138 2.12 12.23 -18.07
C ILE A 138 1.74 13.57 -18.71
#